data_AF-G3XEY6-F1
#
_entry.id   AF-G3XEY6-F1
#
_cell.length_a   1.000
_cell.length_b   1.000
_cell.length_c   1.000
_cell.angle_alpha   90.00
_cell.angle_beta   90.00
_cell.angle_gamma   90.00
#
_symmetry.space_group_name_H-M   'P 1'
#
loop_
_entity.id
_entity.type
_entity.pdbx_description
1 polymer ?
#
loop_
_entity_poly.entity_id
_entity_poly.type
_entity_poly.pdbx_seq_one_letter_code
_entity_poly.pdbx_strand_id
1 'polypeptide(L)'
;KEGERRIEVKAAVKDSYLNDGVMKMLRVVPEGVLVKHPKIVTLDPIKKGENGVQNEVLNSGIQRKDLVPNTPTSTQISVTGREQVSQLVENAIGGNSMGTLIIQPSGCGEQNMVRMTLPVIATLYLDKTNQWETVGFAKRNEALQHIKTGYTNELAYRKNDGSFAAFTKRPSSTWLTAYVAKVFAMAHHLVAIQNNVICDAVKYLILKGQQPDGVFKEFAPVLQGTMTGDVAGLDTDASMTAFCLIAMQESRSICSDTVYSLPGSIDKAVAYLERRLPTL
;
A
#
# COMPACT_ATOMS: atom_id res chain seq x y z
N LYS A 1 -31.56 -3.81 32.75
CA LYS A 1 -31.64 -3.08 31.46
C LYS A 1 -30.26 -3.09 30.82
N GLU A 2 -30.15 -3.57 29.58
CA GLU A 2 -28.90 -3.71 28.80
C GLU A 2 -28.19 -2.37 28.54
N GLY A 3 -26.91 -2.43 28.16
CA GLY A 3 -26.06 -1.28 27.89
C GLY A 3 -25.12 -0.94 29.04
N GLU A 4 -24.50 0.23 28.96
CA GLU A 4 -23.55 0.66 29.97
C GLU A 4 -24.26 1.23 31.20
N ARG A 5 -23.84 0.78 32.39
CA ARG A 5 -24.40 1.17 33.67
C ARG A 5 -23.30 1.65 34.59
N ARG A 6 -23.47 2.86 35.12
CA ARG A 6 -22.55 3.42 36.09
C ARG A 6 -22.80 2.75 37.45
N ILE A 7 -21.77 2.10 38.00
CA ILE A 7 -21.76 1.57 39.35
C ILE A 7 -20.76 2.39 40.17
N GLU A 8 -21.22 2.90 41.31
CA GLU A 8 -20.43 3.77 42.18
C GLU A 8 -20.47 3.20 43.59
N VAL A 9 -19.29 3.04 44.18
CA VAL A 9 -19.10 2.60 45.56
C VAL A 9 -18.39 3.72 46.30
N LYS A 10 -18.99 4.17 47.40
CA LYS A 10 -18.42 5.21 48.27
C LYS A 10 -18.14 4.63 49.64
N ALA A 11 -17.03 5.03 50.24
CA ALA A 11 -16.66 4.68 51.60
C ALA A 11 -16.30 5.96 52.36
N ALA A 12 -16.65 5.99 53.64
CA ALA A 12 -16.28 7.07 54.54
C ALA A 12 -15.86 6.47 55.89
N VAL A 13 -14.82 7.05 56.49
CA VAL A 13 -14.34 6.64 57.81
C VAL A 13 -15.18 7.35 58.87
N LYS A 14 -15.73 6.59 59.81
CA LYS A 14 -16.53 7.14 60.92
C LYS A 14 -15.68 8.11 61.75
N ASP A 15 -16.28 9.23 62.15
CA ASP A 15 -15.65 10.27 63.00
C ASP A 15 -14.38 10.90 62.38
N SER A 16 -14.28 10.91 61.05
CA SER A 16 -13.18 11.50 60.27
C SER A 16 -13.72 12.20 59.01
N TYR A 17 -12.92 13.10 58.43
CA TYR A 17 -13.22 13.76 57.15
C TYR A 17 -12.80 12.92 55.93
N LEU A 18 -12.19 11.74 56.14
CA LEU A 18 -11.72 10.87 55.07
C LEU A 18 -12.89 10.14 54.40
N ASN A 19 -13.08 10.40 53.11
CA ASN A 19 -14.00 9.68 52.24
C ASN A 19 -13.33 9.41 50.88
N ASP A 20 -13.76 8.35 50.22
CA ASP A 20 -13.32 7.98 48.88
C ASP A 20 -14.48 7.34 48.11
N GLY A 21 -14.41 7.36 46.78
CA GLY A 21 -15.41 6.78 45.92
C GLY A 21 -14.81 6.30 44.61
N VAL A 22 -15.15 5.07 44.21
CA VAL A 22 -14.76 4.49 42.93
C VAL A 22 -15.99 4.32 42.06
N MET A 23 -15.87 4.74 40.81
CA MET A 23 -16.89 4.59 39.79
C MET A 23 -16.36 3.73 38.64
N LYS A 24 -17.15 2.74 38.22
CA LYS A 24 -16.87 1.92 37.04
C LYS A 24 -18.12 1.71 36.20
N MET A 25 -17.90 1.53 34.90
CA MET A 25 -18.95 1.15 33.95
C MET A 25 -19.12 -0.36 33.93
N LEU A 26 -20.33 -0.84 34.22
CA LEU A 26 -20.75 -2.22 34.02
C LEU A 26 -21.45 -2.32 32.66
N ARG A 27 -20.88 -3.12 31.75
CA ARG A 27 -21.49 -3.43 30.47
C ARG A 27 -22.44 -4.62 30.61
N VAL A 28 -23.74 -4.36 30.58
CA VAL A 28 -24.78 -5.40 30.62
C VAL A 28 -25.13 -5.79 29.19
N VAL A 29 -24.86 -7.03 28.81
CA VAL A 29 -25.20 -7.58 27.48
C VAL A 29 -26.42 -8.49 27.56
N PRO A 30 -27.21 -8.62 26.48
CA PRO A 30 -28.24 -9.65 26.39
C PRO A 30 -27.64 -11.06 26.43
N GLU A 31 -28.48 -12.03 26.78
CA GLU A 31 -28.16 -13.45 26.68
C GLU A 31 -28.11 -13.93 25.22
N GLY A 32 -27.46 -15.07 24.98
CA GLY A 32 -27.29 -15.65 23.65
C GLY A 32 -26.01 -15.18 22.93
N VAL A 33 -25.93 -15.49 21.63
CA VAL A 33 -24.78 -15.19 20.77
C VAL A 33 -25.20 -14.21 19.68
N LEU A 34 -24.42 -13.15 19.48
CA LEU A 34 -24.67 -12.20 18.39
C LEU A 34 -24.41 -12.89 17.04
N VAL A 35 -25.47 -13.14 16.28
CA VAL A 35 -25.40 -13.66 14.91
C VAL A 35 -25.56 -12.52 13.91
N LYS A 36 -24.61 -12.38 12.97
CA LYS A 36 -24.68 -11.40 11.88
C LYS A 36 -25.06 -12.12 10.58
N HIS A 37 -26.10 -11.63 9.90
CA HIS A 37 -26.53 -12.14 8.60
C HIS A 37 -26.27 -11.10 7.50
N PRO A 38 -25.11 -11.14 6.81
CA PRO A 38 -24.84 -10.23 5.71
C PRO A 38 -25.59 -10.67 4.44
N LYS A 39 -26.25 -9.73 3.76
CA LYS A 39 -26.84 -9.94 2.42
C LYS A 39 -26.26 -8.90 1.46
N ILE A 40 -25.66 -9.38 0.38
CA ILE A 40 -25.08 -8.53 -0.69
C ILE A 40 -25.98 -8.63 -1.91
N VAL A 41 -26.38 -7.49 -2.45
CA VAL A 41 -27.20 -7.40 -3.67
C VAL A 41 -26.50 -6.48 -4.66
N THR A 42 -26.33 -6.95 -5.90
CA THR A 42 -25.77 -6.15 -6.99
C THR A 42 -26.88 -5.39 -7.70
N LEU A 43 -26.78 -4.06 -7.72
CA LEU A 43 -27.64 -3.18 -8.51
C LEU A 43 -27.00 -2.93 -9.88
N ASP A 44 -27.60 -3.50 -10.93
CA ASP A 44 -27.27 -3.28 -12.33
C ASP A 44 -28.59 -3.12 -13.11
N PRO A 45 -29.21 -1.92 -13.09
CA PRO A 45 -30.50 -1.70 -13.73
C PRO A 45 -30.50 -1.94 -15.25
N ILE A 46 -29.33 -1.93 -15.88
CA ILE A 46 -29.17 -2.19 -17.32
C ILE A 46 -29.37 -3.69 -17.60
N LYS A 47 -28.78 -4.57 -16.78
CA LYS A 47 -28.84 -6.03 -16.99
C LYS A 47 -29.95 -6.72 -16.20
N LYS A 48 -30.32 -6.18 -15.04
CA LYS A 48 -31.23 -6.80 -14.07
C LYS A 48 -32.52 -6.01 -13.85
N GLY A 49 -32.65 -4.83 -14.46
CA GLY A 49 -33.87 -4.02 -14.36
C GLY A 49 -34.92 -4.45 -15.38
N GLU A 50 -36.18 -4.32 -15.00
CA GLU A 50 -37.31 -4.35 -15.93
C GLU A 50 -37.67 -2.90 -16.28
N ASN A 51 -37.69 -2.56 -17.57
CA ASN A 51 -37.91 -1.18 -18.04
C ASN A 51 -36.96 -0.14 -17.42
N GLY A 52 -35.71 -0.53 -17.16
CA GLY A 52 -34.70 0.36 -16.56
C GLY A 52 -34.83 0.53 -15.04
N VAL A 53 -35.74 -0.20 -14.38
CA VAL A 53 -35.93 -0.17 -12.94
C VAL A 53 -35.58 -1.54 -12.35
N GLN A 54 -34.63 -1.59 -11.42
CA GLN A 54 -34.34 -2.79 -10.63
C GLN A 54 -34.86 -2.60 -9.20
N ASN A 55 -35.82 -3.42 -8.80
CA ASN A 55 -36.36 -3.44 -7.44
C ASN A 55 -35.79 -4.64 -6.69
N GLU A 56 -35.26 -4.41 -5.49
CA GLU A 56 -34.65 -5.45 -4.65
C GLU A 56 -35.27 -5.43 -3.26
N VAL A 57 -35.78 -6.58 -2.81
CA VAL A 57 -36.41 -6.72 -1.49
C VAL A 57 -35.45 -7.45 -0.54
N LEU A 58 -35.04 -6.75 0.52
CA LEU A 58 -34.13 -7.27 1.53
C LEU A 58 -34.91 -7.79 2.75
N ASN A 59 -35.10 -9.10 2.80
CA ASN A 59 -35.63 -9.80 3.97
C ASN A 59 -34.48 -10.38 4.79
N SER A 60 -34.56 -10.27 6.13
CA SER A 60 -33.52 -10.79 7.03
C SER A 60 -33.42 -12.31 7.01
N GLY A 61 -34.52 -13.02 6.73
CA GLY A 61 -34.59 -14.48 6.76
C GLY A 61 -34.43 -15.11 8.14
N ILE A 62 -34.29 -14.29 9.20
CA ILE A 62 -34.12 -14.75 10.59
C ILE A 62 -35.49 -15.16 11.13
N GLN A 63 -35.62 -16.41 11.57
CA GLN A 63 -36.89 -16.89 12.15
C GLN A 63 -37.07 -16.31 13.56
N ARG A 64 -38.30 -15.91 13.89
CA ARG A 64 -38.63 -15.35 15.22
C ARG A 64 -38.28 -16.25 16.40
N LYS A 65 -38.29 -17.57 16.18
CA LYS A 65 -37.93 -18.56 17.20
C LYS A 65 -36.44 -18.52 17.59
N ASP A 66 -35.59 -17.99 16.71
CA ASP A 66 -34.14 -17.90 16.91
C ASP A 66 -33.73 -16.56 17.53
N LEU A 67 -34.69 -15.65 17.74
CA LEU A 67 -34.49 -14.33 18.34
C LEU A 67 -34.71 -14.38 19.85
N VAL A 68 -33.69 -13.98 20.60
CA VAL A 68 -33.82 -13.81 22.06
C VAL A 68 -34.81 -12.67 22.33
N PRO A 69 -35.85 -12.87 23.15
CA PRO A 69 -36.86 -11.84 23.43
C PRO A 69 -36.25 -10.56 24.00
N ASN A 70 -36.80 -9.41 23.62
CA ASN A 70 -36.40 -8.07 24.10
C ASN A 70 -34.94 -7.68 23.81
N THR A 71 -34.26 -8.35 22.88
CA THR A 71 -32.90 -7.99 22.48
C THR A 71 -32.88 -6.92 21.39
N PRO A 72 -31.87 -6.03 21.39
CA PRO A 72 -31.71 -5.00 20.38
C PRO A 72 -31.31 -5.61 19.04
N THR A 73 -32.13 -5.38 18.02
CA THR A 73 -31.82 -5.72 16.63
C THR A 73 -31.35 -4.49 15.88
N SER A 74 -30.25 -4.61 15.13
CA SER A 74 -29.75 -3.54 14.25
C SER A 74 -29.65 -4.04 12.82
N THR A 75 -30.22 -3.29 11.87
CA THR A 75 -30.06 -3.53 10.43
C THR A 75 -29.29 -2.35 9.85
N GLN A 76 -28.18 -2.64 9.17
CA GLN A 76 -27.37 -1.64 8.50
C GLN A 76 -27.45 -1.89 6.99
N ILE A 77 -27.82 -0.85 6.24
CA ILE A 77 -27.88 -0.88 4.78
C ILE A 77 -26.85 0.13 4.28
N SER A 78 -25.95 -0.33 3.40
CA SER A 78 -25.00 0.51 2.69
C SER A 78 -25.15 0.26 1.20
N VAL A 79 -25.14 1.33 0.42
CA VAL A 79 -25.26 1.29 -1.04
C VAL A 79 -24.06 2.03 -1.62
N THR A 80 -23.29 1.37 -2.49
CA THR A 80 -22.13 1.95 -3.16
C THR A 80 -22.33 1.89 -4.68
N GLY A 81 -21.93 2.96 -5.37
CA GLY A 81 -22.07 3.08 -6.83
C GLY A 81 -20.90 2.50 -7.62
N ARG A 82 -20.02 1.72 -6.99
CA ARG A 82 -18.83 1.13 -7.62
C ARG A 82 -18.98 -0.37 -7.71
N GLU A 83 -18.39 -0.96 -8.76
CA GLU A 83 -18.33 -2.40 -8.98
C GLU A 83 -17.83 -3.12 -7.72
N GLN A 84 -18.32 -4.34 -7.45
CA GLN A 84 -18.17 -5.07 -6.19
C GLN A 84 -16.71 -5.21 -5.72
N VAL A 85 -16.21 -4.17 -5.08
CA VAL A 85 -15.08 -4.25 -4.17
C VAL A 85 -15.73 -4.55 -2.82
N SER A 86 -15.54 -5.76 -2.30
CA SER A 86 -16.12 -6.13 -1.01
C SER A 86 -15.77 -5.08 0.06
N GLN A 87 -16.63 -4.87 1.06
CA GLN A 87 -16.31 -3.96 2.18
C GLN A 87 -14.96 -4.29 2.83
N LEU A 88 -14.52 -5.55 2.80
CA LEU A 88 -13.20 -5.96 3.26
C LEU A 88 -12.09 -5.34 2.39
N VAL A 89 -12.26 -5.33 1.08
CA VAL A 89 -11.30 -4.72 0.15
C VAL A 89 -11.39 -3.19 0.19
N GLU A 90 -12.57 -2.59 0.33
CA GLU A 90 -12.67 -1.13 0.57
C GLU A 90 -12.00 -0.71 1.89
N ASN A 91 -12.11 -1.51 2.94
CA ASN A 91 -11.41 -1.25 4.19
C ASN A 91 -9.89 -1.52 4.09
N ALA A 92 -9.46 -2.45 3.23
CA ALA A 92 -8.05 -2.77 3.06
C ALA A 92 -7.31 -1.78 2.14
N ILE A 93 -7.93 -1.36 1.03
CA ILE A 93 -7.29 -0.55 -0.02
C ILE A 93 -8.11 0.69 -0.44
N GLY A 94 -9.20 1.03 0.25
CA GLY A 94 -9.98 2.23 -0.04
C GLY A 94 -9.28 3.51 0.38
N GLY A 95 -9.91 4.64 0.08
CA GLY A 95 -9.28 5.95 0.20
C GLY A 95 -8.78 6.27 1.61
N ASN A 96 -9.54 5.94 2.67
CA ASN A 96 -9.10 6.12 4.06
C ASN A 96 -7.78 5.38 4.36
N SER A 97 -7.67 4.14 3.91
CA SER A 97 -6.47 3.31 4.10
C SER A 97 -5.29 3.88 3.31
N MET A 98 -5.51 4.32 2.06
CA MET A 98 -4.50 5.02 1.27
C MET A 98 -4.08 6.35 1.91
N GLY A 99 -5.02 7.04 2.55
CA GLY A 99 -4.76 8.27 3.28
C GLY A 99 -3.80 8.10 4.46
N THR A 100 -3.68 6.89 5.04
CA THR A 100 -2.69 6.60 6.09
C THR A 100 -1.28 6.36 5.56
N LEU A 101 -1.14 6.12 4.25
CA LEU A 101 0.15 5.94 3.59
C LEU A 101 0.78 7.27 3.17
N ILE A 102 0.03 8.38 3.26
CA ILE A 102 0.53 9.74 3.01
C ILE A 102 1.36 10.16 4.23
N ILE A 103 2.63 9.74 4.22
CA ILE A 103 3.59 10.06 5.28
C ILE A 103 4.84 10.71 4.68
N GLN A 104 5.50 11.54 5.48
CA GLN A 104 6.73 12.19 5.07
C GLN A 104 7.92 11.20 5.03
N PRO A 105 8.67 11.14 3.92
CA PRO A 105 9.88 10.33 3.83
C PRO A 105 11.03 10.86 4.68
N SER A 106 11.82 9.96 5.24
CA SER A 106 12.99 10.27 6.06
C SER A 106 13.90 9.05 6.25
N GLY A 107 15.08 9.26 6.82
CA GLY A 107 16.04 8.20 7.14
C GLY A 107 17.15 8.07 6.11
N CYS A 108 17.83 6.90 6.10
CA CYS A 108 18.84 6.56 5.10
C CYS A 108 18.21 6.27 3.72
N GLY A 109 19.00 6.09 2.66
CA GLY A 109 18.45 5.91 1.29
C GLY A 109 17.40 4.79 1.21
N GLU A 110 17.64 3.66 1.88
CA GLU A 110 16.65 2.57 1.96
C GLU A 110 15.36 3.03 2.65
N GLN A 111 15.47 3.59 3.86
CA GLN A 111 14.32 4.00 4.66
C GLN A 111 13.52 5.14 4.01
N ASN A 112 14.23 6.06 3.37
CA ASN A 112 13.66 7.14 2.62
C ASN A 112 12.84 6.59 1.45
N MET A 113 13.38 5.62 0.69
CA MET A 113 12.63 4.95 -0.39
C MET A 113 11.45 4.11 0.09
N VAL A 114 11.56 3.41 1.23
CA VAL A 114 10.40 2.72 1.86
C VAL A 114 9.26 3.73 2.02
N ARG A 115 9.58 4.86 2.66
CA ARG A 115 8.59 5.85 3.07
C ARG A 115 8.11 6.73 1.91
N MET A 116 8.94 6.98 0.89
CA MET A 116 8.56 7.70 -0.33
C MET A 116 7.61 6.88 -1.20
N THR A 117 7.76 5.56 -1.22
CA THR A 117 6.89 4.70 -2.03
C THR A 117 5.44 4.77 -1.56
N LEU A 118 5.20 4.94 -0.26
CA LEU A 118 3.87 5.02 0.35
C LEU A 118 3.00 6.18 -0.19
N PRO A 119 3.42 7.47 -0.17
CA PRO A 119 2.67 8.55 -0.78
C PRO A 119 2.61 8.43 -2.31
N VAL A 120 3.60 7.83 -2.99
CA VAL A 120 3.52 7.59 -4.45
C VAL A 120 2.36 6.65 -4.79
N ILE A 121 2.32 5.45 -4.18
CA ILE A 121 1.27 4.47 -4.45
C ILE A 121 -0.12 4.99 -4.02
N ALA A 122 -0.19 5.68 -2.88
CA ALA A 122 -1.43 6.27 -2.41
C ALA A 122 -1.96 7.33 -3.37
N THR A 123 -1.08 8.22 -3.86
CA THR A 123 -1.44 9.26 -4.82
C THR A 123 -1.90 8.65 -6.14
N LEU A 124 -1.17 7.67 -6.69
CA LEU A 124 -1.57 6.98 -7.93
C LEU A 124 -2.94 6.31 -7.78
N TYR A 125 -3.19 5.63 -6.66
CA TYR A 125 -4.47 4.99 -6.41
C TYR A 125 -5.61 6.01 -6.28
N LEU A 126 -5.42 7.04 -5.45
CA LEU A 126 -6.44 8.06 -5.19
C LEU A 126 -6.76 8.89 -6.44
N ASP A 127 -5.74 9.20 -7.27
CA ASP A 127 -5.91 9.84 -8.58
C ASP A 127 -6.71 8.93 -9.53
N LYS A 128 -6.30 7.66 -9.71
CA LYS A 128 -6.98 6.76 -10.66
C LYS A 128 -8.39 6.37 -10.24
N THR A 129 -8.67 6.33 -8.94
CA THR A 129 -9.99 5.95 -8.41
C THR A 129 -10.86 7.13 -8.03
N ASN A 130 -10.39 8.36 -8.20
CA ASN A 130 -11.09 9.59 -7.81
C ASN A 130 -11.60 9.52 -6.36
N GLN A 131 -10.73 9.17 -5.41
CA GLN A 131 -11.10 8.97 -3.98
C GLN A 131 -10.55 10.06 -3.04
N TRP A 132 -10.01 11.16 -3.56
CA TRP A 132 -9.46 12.24 -2.72
C TRP A 132 -10.46 12.86 -1.74
N GLU A 133 -11.75 12.84 -2.06
CA GLU A 133 -12.81 13.33 -1.15
C GLU A 133 -12.80 12.57 0.18
N THR A 134 -12.55 11.26 0.15
CA THR A 134 -12.55 10.41 1.36
C THR A 134 -11.47 10.79 2.37
N VAL A 135 -10.36 11.39 1.89
CA VAL A 135 -9.21 11.77 2.72
C VAL A 135 -9.03 13.28 2.87
N GLY A 136 -9.86 14.06 2.18
CA GLY A 136 -9.75 15.51 2.04
C GLY A 136 -8.87 15.93 0.85
N PHE A 137 -9.41 16.74 -0.07
CA PHE A 137 -8.72 17.18 -1.28
C PHE A 137 -7.36 17.87 -1.03
N ALA A 138 -7.20 18.56 0.10
CA ALA A 138 -5.93 19.19 0.49
C ALA A 138 -4.77 18.18 0.65
N LYS A 139 -5.07 16.92 1.00
CA LYS A 139 -4.05 15.87 1.15
C LYS A 139 -3.34 15.52 -0.14
N ARG A 140 -3.93 15.80 -1.31
CA ARG A 140 -3.22 15.60 -2.58
C ARG A 140 -1.96 16.45 -2.65
N ASN A 141 -2.05 17.72 -2.27
CA ASN A 141 -0.90 18.62 -2.25
C ASN A 141 0.14 18.19 -1.22
N GLU A 142 -0.30 17.72 -0.05
CA GLU A 142 0.57 17.16 0.97
C GLU A 142 1.34 15.93 0.43
N ALA A 143 0.64 14.99 -0.21
CA ALA A 143 1.25 13.80 -0.79
C ALA A 143 2.29 14.17 -1.85
N LEU A 144 1.98 15.11 -2.76
CA LEU A 144 2.95 15.61 -3.74
C LEU A 144 4.17 16.27 -3.08
N GLN A 145 3.98 16.99 -1.98
CA GLN A 145 5.09 17.59 -1.24
C GLN A 145 5.98 16.53 -0.56
N HIS A 146 5.37 15.48 -0.01
CA HIS A 146 6.09 14.33 0.55
C HIS A 146 6.90 13.58 -0.51
N ILE A 147 6.34 13.38 -1.71
CA ILE A 147 7.06 12.76 -2.84
C ILE A 147 8.27 13.64 -3.24
N LYS A 148 8.11 14.97 -3.35
CA LYS A 148 9.22 15.90 -3.63
C LYS A 148 10.31 15.86 -2.56
N THR A 149 9.90 15.76 -1.30
CA THR A 149 10.81 15.65 -0.16
C THR A 149 11.60 14.34 -0.25
N GLY A 150 10.93 13.21 -0.49
CA GLY A 150 11.57 11.90 -0.67
C GLY A 150 12.57 11.91 -1.83
N TYR A 151 12.19 12.47 -2.98
CA TYR A 151 13.10 12.64 -4.12
C TYR A 151 14.35 13.45 -3.74
N THR A 152 14.16 14.59 -3.09
CA THR A 152 15.27 15.48 -2.68
C THR A 152 16.22 14.78 -1.69
N ASN A 153 15.67 14.09 -0.70
CA ASN A 153 16.45 13.32 0.27
C ASN A 153 17.24 12.21 -0.41
N GLU A 154 16.64 11.49 -1.36
CA GLU A 154 17.27 10.34 -2.01
C GLU A 154 18.46 10.74 -2.87
N LEU A 155 18.47 11.95 -3.45
CA LEU A 155 19.61 12.46 -4.19
C LEU A 155 20.90 12.55 -3.35
N ALA A 156 20.80 12.65 -2.02
CA ALA A 156 21.95 12.61 -1.12
C ALA A 156 22.66 11.24 -1.10
N TYR A 157 21.97 10.18 -1.56
CA TYR A 157 22.45 8.80 -1.61
C TYR A 157 22.84 8.34 -3.01
N ARG A 158 22.67 9.22 -4.02
CA ARG A 158 23.09 9.01 -5.40
C ARG A 158 24.62 9.16 -5.52
N LYS A 159 25.23 8.30 -6.32
CA LYS A 159 26.66 8.36 -6.66
C LYS A 159 26.92 8.90 -8.06
N ASN A 160 28.18 9.20 -8.34
CA ASN A 160 28.64 9.77 -9.60
C ASN A 160 28.34 8.90 -10.83
N ASP A 161 28.27 7.57 -10.65
CA ASP A 161 27.93 6.62 -11.71
C ASP A 161 26.42 6.41 -11.89
N GLY A 162 25.59 7.18 -11.18
CA GLY A 162 24.12 7.09 -11.22
C GLY A 162 23.51 6.07 -10.28
N SER A 163 24.33 5.26 -9.59
CA SER A 163 23.85 4.26 -8.64
C SER A 163 23.45 4.83 -7.29
N PHE A 164 22.72 4.05 -6.50
CA PHE A 164 22.27 4.42 -5.16
C PHE A 164 22.81 3.45 -4.10
N ALA A 165 23.00 3.97 -2.89
CA ALA A 165 23.47 3.20 -1.74
C ALA A 165 22.71 3.61 -0.47
N ALA A 166 22.53 2.70 0.48
CA ALA A 166 21.88 3.00 1.76
C ALA A 166 22.52 4.18 2.50
N PHE A 167 23.85 4.27 2.40
CA PHE A 167 24.66 5.34 2.97
C PHE A 167 25.77 5.70 1.98
N THR A 168 26.17 6.98 1.94
CA THR A 168 27.17 7.51 1.00
C THR A 168 28.51 6.79 1.03
N LYS A 169 28.93 6.28 2.20
CA LYS A 169 30.19 5.54 2.39
C LYS A 169 30.12 4.05 2.06
N ARG A 170 28.94 3.50 1.76
CA ARG A 170 28.78 2.09 1.39
C ARG A 170 28.90 1.88 -0.12
N PRO A 171 29.29 0.69 -0.59
CA PRO A 171 29.15 0.33 -1.99
C PRO A 171 27.69 0.41 -2.45
N SER A 172 27.47 0.56 -3.76
CA SER A 172 26.13 0.72 -4.33
C SER A 172 25.41 -0.61 -4.39
N SER A 173 24.11 -0.60 -4.11
CA SER A 173 23.25 -1.78 -4.22
C SER A 173 22.57 -1.78 -5.58
N THR A 174 22.64 -2.92 -6.27
CA THR A 174 21.94 -3.10 -7.55
C THR A 174 20.43 -3.12 -7.31
N TRP A 175 19.98 -3.77 -6.23
CA TRP A 175 18.57 -3.82 -5.84
C TRP A 175 18.04 -2.43 -5.48
N LEU A 176 18.74 -1.68 -4.64
CA LEU A 176 18.32 -0.33 -4.27
C LEU A 176 18.29 0.59 -5.49
N THR A 177 19.29 0.50 -6.37
CA THR A 177 19.33 1.30 -7.59
C THR A 177 18.13 0.99 -8.50
N ALA A 178 17.77 -0.28 -8.66
CA ALA A 178 16.57 -0.68 -9.40
C ALA A 178 15.29 -0.19 -8.73
N TYR A 179 15.22 -0.27 -7.40
CA TYR A 179 14.06 0.20 -6.64
C TYR A 179 13.85 1.70 -6.79
N VAL A 180 14.91 2.49 -6.67
CA VAL A 180 14.89 3.95 -6.89
C VAL A 180 14.44 4.27 -8.30
N ALA A 181 15.03 3.64 -9.33
CA ALA A 181 14.66 3.87 -10.73
C ALA A 181 13.18 3.59 -10.98
N LYS A 182 12.66 2.48 -10.44
CA LYS A 182 11.25 2.10 -10.54
C LYS A 182 10.33 3.16 -9.92
N VAL A 183 10.55 3.50 -8.65
CA VAL A 183 9.67 4.40 -7.91
C VAL A 183 9.75 5.83 -8.47
N PHE A 184 10.92 6.27 -8.92
CA PHE A 184 11.08 7.56 -9.58
C PHE A 184 10.37 7.60 -10.92
N ALA A 185 10.42 6.51 -11.71
CA ALA A 185 9.65 6.43 -12.95
C ALA A 185 8.14 6.51 -12.68
N MET A 186 7.64 5.80 -11.67
CA MET A 186 6.23 5.88 -11.25
C MET A 186 5.84 7.29 -10.77
N ALA A 187 6.72 7.97 -10.04
CA ALA A 187 6.49 9.31 -9.50
C ALA A 187 6.70 10.44 -10.52
N HIS A 188 7.32 10.16 -11.67
CA HIS A 188 7.65 11.14 -12.72
C HIS A 188 6.41 11.88 -13.24
N HIS A 189 5.26 11.19 -13.29
CA HIS A 189 3.99 11.79 -13.70
C HIS A 189 3.27 12.58 -12.59
N LEU A 190 3.74 12.48 -11.34
CA LEU A 190 3.16 13.16 -10.20
C LEU A 190 3.91 14.45 -9.85
N VAL A 191 5.25 14.41 -9.90
CA VAL A 191 6.13 15.52 -9.55
C VAL A 191 7.31 15.60 -10.52
N ALA A 192 7.92 16.78 -10.64
CA ALA A 192 9.08 16.96 -11.50
C ALA A 192 10.30 16.16 -11.00
N ILE A 193 10.61 15.06 -11.68
CA ILE A 193 11.81 14.25 -11.49
C ILE A 193 12.67 14.37 -12.74
N GLN A 194 13.97 14.59 -12.56
CA GLN A 194 14.87 14.78 -13.71
C GLN A 194 15.14 13.45 -14.41
N ASN A 195 14.98 13.41 -15.73
CA ASN A 195 15.14 12.17 -16.52
C ASN A 195 16.52 11.55 -16.34
N ASN A 196 17.59 12.35 -16.29
CA ASN A 196 18.96 11.87 -16.10
C ASN A 196 19.13 11.08 -14.78
N VAL A 197 18.41 11.45 -13.71
CA VAL A 197 18.50 10.71 -12.44
C VAL A 197 17.99 9.28 -12.60
N ILE A 198 16.88 9.10 -13.32
CA ILE A 198 16.30 7.78 -13.61
C ILE A 198 17.19 7.03 -14.62
N CYS A 199 17.56 7.68 -15.72
CA CYS A 199 18.24 7.02 -16.82
C CYS A 199 19.70 6.67 -16.51
N ASP A 200 20.39 7.45 -15.67
CA ASP A 200 21.72 7.07 -15.18
C ASP A 200 21.65 5.85 -14.24
N ALA A 201 20.61 5.74 -13.42
CA ALA A 201 20.38 4.56 -12.59
C ALA A 201 20.13 3.31 -13.45
N VAL A 202 19.28 3.43 -14.48
CA VAL A 202 19.05 2.36 -15.47
C VAL A 202 20.34 2.00 -16.19
N LYS A 203 21.13 2.98 -16.62
CA LYS A 203 22.43 2.75 -17.26
C LYS A 203 23.40 2.01 -16.34
N TYR A 204 23.44 2.34 -15.05
CA TYR A 204 24.21 1.58 -14.07
C TYR A 204 23.77 0.12 -13.99
N LEU A 205 22.46 -0.15 -13.91
CA LEU A 205 21.93 -1.52 -13.88
C LEU A 205 22.41 -2.33 -15.09
N ILE A 206 22.30 -1.75 -16.30
CA ILE A 206 22.72 -2.42 -17.53
C ILE A 206 24.23 -2.67 -17.56
N LEU A 207 25.04 -1.67 -17.20
CA LEU A 207 26.49 -1.73 -17.36
C LEU A 207 27.22 -2.46 -16.23
N LYS A 208 26.63 -2.50 -15.03
CA LYS A 208 27.27 -3.04 -13.81
C LYS A 208 26.48 -4.18 -13.20
N GLY A 209 25.15 -4.13 -13.24
CA GLY A 209 24.25 -5.12 -12.64
C GLY A 209 24.04 -6.36 -13.51
N GLN A 210 23.87 -6.20 -14.82
CA GLN A 210 23.53 -7.27 -15.75
C GLN A 210 24.76 -8.06 -16.23
N GLN A 211 24.65 -9.38 -16.24
CA GLN A 211 25.64 -10.29 -16.81
C GLN A 211 25.36 -10.61 -18.29
N PRO A 212 26.34 -11.16 -19.04
CA PRO A 212 26.16 -11.45 -20.47
C PRO A 212 24.99 -12.37 -20.80
N ASP A 213 24.63 -13.27 -19.89
CA ASP A 213 23.52 -14.22 -19.99
C ASP A 213 22.17 -13.65 -19.52
N GLY A 214 22.11 -12.37 -19.14
CA GLY A 214 20.88 -11.64 -18.81
C GLY A 214 20.54 -11.56 -17.33
N VAL A 215 21.20 -12.34 -16.46
CA VAL A 215 20.98 -12.31 -15.00
C VAL A 215 21.47 -11.00 -14.39
N PHE A 216 20.74 -10.48 -13.41
CA PHE A 216 21.22 -9.38 -12.56
C PHE A 216 21.76 -9.90 -11.24
N LYS A 217 22.90 -9.38 -10.80
CA LYS A 217 23.54 -9.75 -9.52
C LYS A 217 23.55 -8.59 -8.54
N GLU A 218 23.36 -8.89 -7.27
CA GLU A 218 23.60 -7.96 -6.18
C GLU A 218 25.06 -8.05 -5.73
N PHE A 219 25.73 -6.91 -5.63
CA PHE A 219 27.13 -6.81 -5.21
C PHE A 219 27.26 -6.27 -3.78
N ALA A 220 26.29 -5.49 -3.33
CA ALA A 220 26.25 -4.93 -1.99
C ALA A 220 24.81 -4.92 -1.49
N PRO A 221 24.40 -5.96 -0.74
CA PRO A 221 23.03 -6.08 -0.27
C PRO A 221 22.60 -4.89 0.58
N VAL A 222 21.30 -4.60 0.52
CA VAL A 222 20.67 -3.64 1.42
C VAL A 222 20.75 -4.08 2.87
N LEU A 223 20.75 -3.11 3.78
CA LEU A 223 20.81 -3.35 5.22
C LEU A 223 19.45 -3.82 5.75
N GLN A 224 18.37 -3.29 5.20
CA GLN A 224 17.02 -3.66 5.56
C GLN A 224 16.39 -4.61 4.52
N GLY A 225 16.61 -5.92 4.69
CA GLY A 225 16.08 -6.97 3.82
C GLY A 225 14.56 -7.14 3.84
N THR A 226 13.83 -6.47 4.73
CA THR A 226 12.35 -6.56 4.75
C THR A 226 11.72 -6.00 3.46
N MET A 227 12.45 -5.19 2.71
CA MET A 227 11.99 -4.65 1.43
C MET A 227 12.35 -5.50 0.22
N THR A 228 13.34 -6.38 0.33
CA THR A 228 13.82 -7.15 -0.82
C THR A 228 12.86 -8.24 -1.26
N GLY A 229 11.82 -8.52 -0.46
CA GLY A 229 10.97 -9.69 -0.68
C GLY A 229 11.83 -10.96 -0.73
N ASP A 230 11.54 -11.84 -1.69
CA ASP A 230 12.28 -13.09 -1.89
C ASP A 230 13.54 -12.94 -2.79
N VAL A 231 13.99 -11.71 -3.04
CA VAL A 231 15.24 -11.47 -3.80
C VAL A 231 16.47 -12.05 -3.09
N ALA A 232 16.41 -12.29 -1.77
CA ALA A 232 17.46 -12.98 -1.02
C ALA A 232 17.16 -14.48 -0.76
N GLY A 233 16.14 -15.03 -1.41
CA GLY A 233 15.68 -16.42 -1.25
C GLY A 233 16.47 -17.44 -2.09
N LEU A 234 15.90 -18.64 -2.20
CA LEU A 234 16.49 -19.77 -2.95
C LEU A 234 16.71 -19.41 -4.43
N ASP A 235 15.77 -18.68 -5.02
CA ASP A 235 15.76 -18.26 -6.43
C ASP A 235 16.14 -16.79 -6.58
N THR A 236 17.15 -16.35 -5.81
CA THR A 236 17.68 -14.97 -5.80
C THR A 236 18.02 -14.47 -7.21
N ASP A 237 18.55 -15.33 -8.08
CA ASP A 237 18.92 -15.02 -9.45
C ASP A 237 17.71 -14.62 -10.30
N ALA A 238 16.62 -15.39 -10.22
CA ALA A 238 15.37 -15.11 -10.90
C ALA A 238 14.67 -13.88 -10.31
N SER A 239 14.51 -13.84 -8.99
CA SER A 239 13.82 -12.75 -8.29
C SER A 239 14.52 -11.40 -8.49
N MET A 240 15.85 -11.36 -8.41
CA MET A 240 16.63 -10.14 -8.67
C MET A 240 16.50 -9.69 -10.13
N THR A 241 16.59 -10.63 -11.07
CA THR A 241 16.46 -10.34 -12.51
C THR A 241 15.06 -9.81 -12.85
N ALA A 242 14.01 -10.43 -12.32
CA ALA A 242 12.63 -9.98 -12.48
C ALA A 242 12.43 -8.57 -11.88
N PHE A 243 13.00 -8.30 -10.71
CA PHE A 243 12.91 -7.00 -10.06
C PHE A 243 13.57 -5.89 -10.90
N CYS A 244 14.79 -6.12 -11.40
CA CYS A 244 15.49 -5.19 -12.30
C CYS A 244 14.75 -5.02 -13.63
N LEU A 245 14.20 -6.09 -14.20
CA LEU A 245 13.38 -6.03 -15.41
C LEU A 245 12.15 -5.13 -15.23
N ILE A 246 11.41 -5.28 -14.12
CA ILE A 246 10.26 -4.43 -13.82
C ILE A 246 10.68 -2.96 -13.74
N ALA A 247 11.79 -2.65 -13.05
CA ALA A 247 12.31 -1.28 -12.96
C ALA A 247 12.66 -0.70 -14.35
N MET A 248 13.27 -1.50 -15.23
CA MET A 248 13.58 -1.11 -16.60
C MET A 248 12.32 -0.89 -17.45
N GLN A 249 11.28 -1.70 -17.25
CA GLN A 249 10.01 -1.53 -17.97
C GLN A 249 9.26 -0.27 -17.52
N GLU A 250 9.19 -0.01 -16.22
CA GLU A 250 8.55 1.20 -15.66
C GLU A 250 9.24 2.48 -16.14
N SER A 251 10.56 2.46 -16.33
CA SER A 251 11.35 3.60 -16.81
C SER A 251 11.49 3.69 -18.34
N ARG A 252 10.93 2.74 -19.09
CA ARG A 252 11.14 2.60 -20.53
C ARG A 252 10.73 3.84 -21.32
N SER A 253 9.55 4.40 -21.05
CA SER A 253 9.04 5.59 -21.74
C SER A 253 9.87 6.85 -21.47
N ILE A 254 10.61 6.89 -20.36
CA ILE A 254 11.43 8.02 -19.94
C ILE A 254 12.85 7.93 -20.52
N CYS A 255 13.38 6.70 -20.63
CA CYS A 255 14.80 6.48 -20.91
C CYS A 255 15.12 5.88 -22.29
N SER A 256 14.11 5.50 -23.08
CA SER A 256 14.35 4.88 -24.40
C SER A 256 15.19 5.76 -25.35
N ASP A 257 15.03 7.09 -25.29
CA ASP A 257 15.74 8.02 -26.17
C ASP A 257 17.18 8.31 -25.72
N THR A 258 17.51 8.02 -24.46
CA THR A 258 18.82 8.36 -23.87
C THR A 258 19.68 7.13 -23.58
N VAL A 259 19.06 5.97 -23.34
CA VAL A 259 19.73 4.71 -23.03
C VAL A 259 19.48 3.72 -24.16
N TYR A 260 20.24 3.83 -25.25
CA TYR A 260 20.09 2.98 -26.45
C TYR A 260 20.23 1.47 -26.18
N SER A 261 20.93 1.09 -25.11
CA SER A 261 21.09 -0.31 -24.70
C SER A 261 19.91 -0.89 -23.91
N LEU A 262 18.93 -0.05 -23.53
CA LEU A 262 17.80 -0.46 -22.68
C LEU A 262 16.95 -1.57 -23.31
N PRO A 263 16.51 -1.49 -24.58
CA PRO A 263 15.72 -2.56 -25.20
C PRO A 263 16.47 -3.91 -25.18
N GLY A 264 17.74 -3.92 -25.60
CA GLY A 264 18.53 -5.14 -25.62
C GLY A 264 18.82 -5.71 -24.22
N SER A 265 18.90 -4.86 -23.19
CA SER A 265 19.04 -5.32 -21.80
C SER A 265 17.76 -5.96 -21.28
N ILE A 266 16.60 -5.37 -21.61
CA ILE A 266 15.28 -5.93 -21.31
C ILE A 266 15.15 -7.31 -21.98
N ASP A 267 15.46 -7.43 -23.27
CA ASP A 267 15.33 -8.70 -24.01
C ASP A 267 16.20 -9.81 -23.40
N LYS A 268 17.43 -9.49 -22.96
CA LYS A 268 18.30 -10.45 -22.26
C LYS A 268 17.72 -10.90 -20.93
N ALA A 269 17.16 -9.98 -20.15
CA ALA A 269 16.55 -10.30 -18.86
C ALA A 269 15.31 -11.18 -19.05
N VAL A 270 14.47 -10.89 -20.05
CA VAL A 270 13.31 -11.72 -20.42
C VAL A 270 13.76 -13.12 -20.83
N ALA A 271 14.71 -13.24 -21.76
CA ALA A 271 15.22 -14.53 -22.23
C ALA A 271 15.82 -15.37 -21.09
N TYR A 272 16.51 -14.73 -20.15
CA TYR A 272 17.02 -15.40 -18.95
C TYR A 272 15.88 -15.96 -18.08
N LEU A 273 14.87 -15.14 -17.79
CA LEU A 273 13.72 -15.54 -16.96
C LEU A 273 12.89 -16.63 -17.61
N GLU A 274 12.63 -16.55 -18.92
CA GLU A 274 11.92 -17.58 -19.68
C GLU A 274 12.64 -18.93 -19.61
N ARG A 275 13.97 -18.93 -19.66
CA ARG A 275 14.78 -20.14 -19.49
C ARG A 275 14.77 -20.67 -18.05
N ARG A 276 14.66 -19.78 -17.05
CA ARG A 276 14.70 -20.13 -15.62
C ARG A 276 13.32 -20.57 -15.07
N LEU A 277 12.23 -20.10 -15.67
CA LEU A 277 10.85 -20.35 -15.25
C LEU A 277 10.50 -21.85 -15.08
N PRO A 278 10.95 -22.79 -15.94
CA PRO A 278 10.62 -24.21 -15.78
C PRO A 278 11.30 -24.88 -14.56
N THR A 279 12.28 -24.23 -13.94
CA THR A 279 13.05 -24.78 -12.81
C THR A 279 12.89 -23.99 -11.51
N LEU A 280 11.90 -23.07 -11.46
CA LEU A 280 11.45 -22.40 -10.24
C LEU A 280 10.52 -23.30 -9.42
#